data_AF-A0A6A4HCZ5-F1
#
_entry.id   AF-A0A6A4HCZ5-F1
#
_cell.length_a   1.000
_cell.length_b   1.000
_cell.length_c   1.000
_cell.angle_alpha   90.00
_cell.angle_beta   90.00
_cell.angle_gamma   90.00
#
_symmetry.space_group_name_H-M   'P 1'
#
loop_
_entity.id
_entity.type
_entity.pdbx_description
1 polymer ?
#
loop_
_entity_poly.entity_id
_entity_poly.type
_entity_poly.pdbx_seq_one_letter_code
_entity_poly.pdbx_strand_id
1 'polypeptide(L)' 'LHSHAVNHYKRVLQLAEKEEYETGQSNAGHAKEAAYNLSLIYILTGATPLAEMLYRRWLSL' A
#
# COMPACT_ATOMS: atom_id res chain seq x y z
N LEU A 1 -11.57 14.17 -3.75
CA LEU A 1 -10.20 14.59 -3.36
C LEU A 1 -9.24 13.38 -3.25
N HIS A 2 -9.61 12.32 -2.52
CA HIS A 2 -8.71 11.17 -2.30
C HIS A 2 -8.47 10.26 -3.52
N SER A 3 -9.26 10.35 -4.59
CA SER A 3 -9.17 9.45 -5.75
C SER A 3 -7.79 9.44 -6.42
N HIS A 4 -7.16 10.61 -6.58
CA HIS A 4 -5.81 10.69 -7.16
C HIS A 4 -4.75 10.10 -6.25
N ALA A 5 -4.79 10.40 -4.94
CA ALA A 5 -3.87 9.83 -3.96
C ALA A 5 -3.98 8.30 -3.89
N VAL A 6 -5.21 7.75 -3.91
CA VAL A 6 -5.46 6.31 -3.94
C VAL A 6 -4.78 5.66 -5.15
N ASN A 7 -4.90 6.25 -6.33
CA ASN A 7 -4.28 5.72 -7.55
C ASN A 7 -2.75 5.74 -7.46
N HIS A 8 -2.17 6.82 -6.93
CA HIS A 8 -0.72 6.90 -6.76
C HIS A 8 -0.19 5.89 -5.75
N TYR A 9 -0.83 5.74 -4.59
CA TYR A 9 -0.40 4.74 -3.60
C TYR A 9 -0.55 3.32 -4.13
N LYS A 10 -1.67 2.98 -4.79
CA LYS A 10 -1.82 1.68 -5.47
C LYS A 10 -0.71 1.43 -6.49
N ARG A 11 -0.31 2.46 -7.25
CA ARG A 11 0.77 2.33 -8.24
C ARG A 11 2.12 2.04 -7.57
N VAL A 12 2.43 2.67 -6.44
CA VAL A 12 3.65 2.37 -5.68
C VAL A 12 3.67 0.91 -5.22
N LEU A 13 2.55 0.42 -4.67
CA LEU A 13 2.44 -0.97 -4.22
C LEU A 13 2.61 -1.97 -5.38
N GLN A 14 2.00 -1.70 -6.53
CA GLN A 14 2.17 -2.53 -7.74
C GLN A 14 3.62 -2.57 -8.23
N LEU A 15 4.33 -1.43 -8.16
CA LEU A 15 5.74 -1.38 -8.56
C LEU A 15 6.62 -2.16 -7.58
N ALA A 16 6.34 -2.07 -6.28
CA ALA A 16 7.05 -2.84 -5.26
C ALA A 16 6.82 -4.35 -5.41
N GLU A 17 5.58 -4.79 -5.68
CA GLU A 17 5.27 -6.21 -5.97
C GLU A 17 5.99 -6.70 -7.22
N LYS A 18 6.04 -5.85 -8.26
CA LYS A 18 6.76 -6.17 -9.48
C LYS A 18 8.27 -6.31 -9.23
N GLU A 19 8.87 -5.38 -8.49
CA GLU A 19 10.30 -5.42 -8.14
C GLU A 19 10.62 -6.67 -7.30
N GLU A 20 9.79 -6.99 -6.30
CA GLU A 20 9.92 -8.20 -5.49
C GLU A 20 9.87 -9.46 -6.36
N TYR A 21 8.95 -9.52 -7.32
CA TYR A 21 8.83 -10.62 -8.26
C TYR A 21 10.05 -10.76 -9.20
N GLU A 22 10.57 -9.64 -9.72
CA GLU A 22 11.68 -9.63 -10.68
C GLU A 22 13.04 -9.88 -10.03
N THR A 23 13.26 -9.38 -8.81
CA THR A 23 14.57 -9.39 -8.15
C THR A 23 14.67 -10.38 -6.99
N GLY A 24 13.53 -10.86 -6.46
CA GLY A 24 13.48 -11.63 -5.21
C GLY A 24 13.81 -10.81 -3.96
N GLN A 25 14.00 -9.49 -4.09
CA GLN A 25 14.31 -8.59 -2.99
C GLN A 25 13.13 -7.66 -2.71
N SER A 26 12.75 -7.55 -1.45
CA SER A 26 11.68 -6.63 -1.02
C SER A 26 12.30 -5.30 -0.59
N ASN A 27 12.23 -4.28 -1.46
CA ASN A 27 12.67 -2.93 -1.14
C ASN A 27 11.50 -2.13 -0.54
N ALA A 28 11.10 -2.51 0.66
CA ALA A 28 9.77 -2.19 1.19
C ALA A 28 9.59 -0.76 1.74
N GLY A 29 10.61 0.10 1.79
CA GLY A 29 10.53 1.41 2.45
C GLY A 29 9.40 2.29 1.92
N HIS A 30 9.43 2.59 0.62
CA HIS A 30 8.38 3.39 -0.03
C HIS A 30 7.03 2.66 -0.10
N ALA A 31 7.05 1.33 -0.18
CA ALA A 31 5.83 0.53 -0.19
C ALA A 31 5.11 0.58 1.17
N LYS A 32 5.85 0.52 2.28
CA LYS A 32 5.31 0.65 3.64
C LYS A 32 4.67 2.01 3.87
N GLU A 33 5.33 3.09 3.48
CA GLU A 33 4.75 4.44 3.60
C GLU A 33 3.48 4.59 2.73
N ALA A 34 3.51 4.11 1.49
CA ALA A 34 2.34 4.13 0.61
C ALA A 34 1.18 3.28 1.16
N ALA A 35 1.46 2.10 1.71
CA ALA A 35 0.47 1.24 2.34
C ALA A 35 -0.15 1.89 3.57
N TYR A 36 0.65 2.57 4.40
CA TYR A 36 0.17 3.29 5.57
C TYR A 36 -0.73 4.47 5.18
N ASN A 37 -0.30 5.30 4.24
CA ASN A 37 -1.11 6.43 3.78
C ASN A 37 -2.41 5.98 3.12
N LEU A 38 -2.38 4.88 2.36
CA LEU A 38 -3.57 4.30 1.76
C LEU A 38 -4.50 3.66 2.81
N SER A 39 -3.97 3.04 3.87
CA SER A 39 -4.79 2.49 4.95
C SER A 39 -5.53 3.60 5.71
N LEU A 40 -4.88 4.74 5.97
CA LEU A 40 -5.53 5.91 6.56
C LEU A 40 -6.67 6.44 5.70
N ILE A 41 -6.48 6.55 4.38
CA ILE A 41 -7.56 6.94 3.46
C ILE A 41 -8.72 5.96 3.58
N TYR A 42 -8.45 4.65 3.51
CA TYR A 42 -9.50 3.65 3.60
C TYR A 42 -10.26 3.66 4.93
N ILE A 43 -9.57 3.86 6.06
CA ILE A 43 -10.21 4.02 7.37
C ILE A 43 -11.12 5.25 7.37
N LEU A 44 -10.60 6.41 6.93
CA LEU A 44 -11.35 7.67 6.92
C LEU A 44 -12.55 7.65 5.98
N THR A 45 -12.52 6.83 4.93
CA THR A 45 -13.65 6.67 3.99
C THR A 45 -14.55 5.48 4.33
N GLY A 46 -14.33 4.79 5.46
CA GLY A 46 -15.14 3.63 5.88
C GLY A 46 -14.86 2.33 5.12
N ALA A 47 -13.82 2.28 4.30
CA ALA A 47 -13.35 1.09 3.59
C ALA A 47 -12.41 0.23 4.45
N THR A 48 -12.74 0.03 5.72
CA THR A 48 -11.90 -0.65 6.73
C THR A 48 -11.35 -2.02 6.30
N PRO A 49 -12.11 -2.90 5.61
CA PRO A 49 -11.56 -4.18 5.15
C PRO A 49 -10.35 -4.03 4.21
N LEU A 50 -10.33 -2.99 3.37
CA LEU A 50 -9.19 -2.73 2.48
C LEU A 50 -7.96 -2.23 3.27
N ALA A 51 -8.17 -1.48 4.34
CA ALA A 51 -7.10 -1.07 5.24
C ALA A 51 -6.47 -2.29 5.94
N GLU A 52 -7.30 -3.23 6.41
CA GLU A 52 -6.82 -4.45 7.07
C GLU A 52 -5.95 -5.31 6.14
N MET A 53 -6.33 -5.44 4.87
CA MET A 53 -5.52 -6.13 3.86
C MET A 53 -4.13 -5.50 3.70
N LEU A 54 -4.05 -4.17 3.68
CA LEU A 54 -2.78 -3.45 3.60
C LEU A 54 -1.93 -3.69 4.85
N TYR A 55 -2.54 -3.69 6.03
CA TYR A 55 -1.83 -3.98 7.27
C TYR A 55 -1.19 -5.38 7.25
N ARG A 56 -1.97 -6.39 6.85
CA ARG A 56 -1.51 -7.79 6.80
C ARG A 56 -0.39 -8.02 5.79
N ARG A 57 -0.40 -7.32 4.65
CA ARG A 57 0.58 -7.52 3.57
C ARG A 57 1.84 -6.68 3.73
N TRP A 58 1.71 -5.43 4.16
CA TRP A 58 2.80 -4.44 4.06
C TRP A 58 3.27 -3.91 5.40
N LEU A 59 2.42 -3.89 6.43
CA LEU A 59 2.71 -3.20 7.70
C LEU A 59 2.83 -4.15 8.89
N SER A 60 2.78 -5.46 8.67
CA SER A 60 3.14 -6.44 9.68
C SER A 60 4.63 -6.31 10.02
N LEU A 61 4.95 -6.33 11.31
CA LEU A 61 6.32 -6.29 11.83
C LEU A 61 7.13 -7.52 11.37
#